data_AF-A0A9D4UGA4-F1
#
_entry.id   AF-A0A9D4UGA4-F1
#
_cell.length_a   1.000
_cell.length_b   1.000
_cell.length_c   1.000
_cell.angle_alpha   90.00
_cell.angle_beta   90.00
_cell.angle_gamma   90.00
#
_symmetry.space_group_name_H-M   'P 1'
#
loop_
_entity.id
_entity.type
_entity.pdbx_description
1 polymer ?
#
loop_
_entity_poly.entity_id
_entity_poly.type
_entity_poly.pdbx_seq_one_letter_code
_entity_poly.pdbx_strand_id
1 'polypeptide(L)'
;MIQISGEIFNSGRSSRLSQLRIISALFQHAKQYIHEDLAPWADGACFQTRALFSIWGLLQLIEFYPGLVPDIDMLFGCEDTPKVHKRTFIYRPQPPPVFRYCSNMNSFDIPFPDWSFWGWPELHIKSWDKELSEILKENSAMIWEKRQPTAFWRGNTNTGGKLRKDLQHCNAAKCSAEIIHQNWNNETNMRSEESKLAQQCKHRYKIYVEGWGWSVSLKYILACDSPVFLLSPNFYDFFSRGLTPMKHYWPIRTNKLCRSIKFASDWGNNNTVEAQAMGKAGNEFIRKELSMKHVYDYMLHLLLEYAKMLQFEPMPGKFAKEMCHESFMCQATSHIEKSVYEDSMVKSHSKSSPCFLPTRDENRIETSMQQHLDIKRMIAEAEDRGLFSQN
;
A
#
# COMPACT_ATOMS: atom_id res chain seq x y z
N MET A 1 -2.03 29.54 -2.09
CA MET A 1 -1.08 28.43 -1.79
C MET A 1 0.29 28.90 -2.27
N ILE A 2 1.35 28.81 -1.45
CA ILE A 2 2.70 29.29 -1.81
C ILE A 2 3.41 28.18 -2.62
N GLN A 3 4.21 28.57 -3.64
CA GLN A 3 5.06 27.63 -4.38
C GLN A 3 6.02 26.92 -3.40
N ILE A 4 5.92 25.61 -3.36
CA ILE A 4 6.55 24.80 -2.32
C ILE A 4 8.04 24.64 -2.60
N SER A 5 8.39 24.46 -3.87
CA SER A 5 9.77 24.33 -4.35
C SER A 5 10.62 25.60 -4.10
N GLY A 6 10.03 26.79 -4.11
CA GLY A 6 10.77 28.06 -4.06
C GLY A 6 10.90 28.70 -2.68
N GLU A 7 9.79 28.86 -1.94
CA GLU A 7 9.74 29.78 -0.80
C GLU A 7 9.75 29.07 0.56
N ILE A 8 9.21 27.85 0.65
CA ILE A 8 9.10 27.13 1.93
C ILE A 8 10.49 26.77 2.48
N PHE A 9 11.43 26.41 1.59
CA PHE A 9 12.76 25.92 1.98
C PHE A 9 13.85 27.02 1.98
N ASN A 10 13.69 28.11 1.23
CA ASN A 10 14.63 29.25 1.24
C ASN A 10 14.49 30.16 2.47
N SER A 11 13.45 30.00 3.29
CA SER A 11 13.13 30.96 4.36
C SER A 11 14.02 30.91 5.62
N GLY A 12 14.99 29.97 5.73
CA GLY A 12 15.98 29.90 6.82
C GLY A 12 15.42 29.73 8.24
N ARG A 13 14.09 29.78 8.41
CA ARG A 13 13.38 29.49 9.65
C ARG A 13 12.97 28.03 9.61
N SER A 14 13.23 27.32 10.71
CA SER A 14 12.65 26.02 11.04
C SER A 14 11.11 26.11 10.94
N SER A 15 10.58 25.94 9.73
CA SER A 15 9.15 25.83 9.49
C SER A 15 8.73 24.46 10.02
N ARG A 16 7.53 24.30 10.58
CA ARG A 16 7.09 22.96 11.02
C ARG A 16 7.04 21.94 9.86
N LEU A 17 7.09 22.39 8.61
CA LEU A 17 7.26 21.54 7.43
C LEU A 17 8.67 20.95 7.34
N SER A 18 9.72 21.64 7.83
CA SER A 18 11.08 21.06 7.93
C SER A 18 11.20 19.96 9.00
N GLN A 19 10.20 19.80 9.87
CA GLN A 19 10.08 18.65 10.78
C GLN A 19 9.43 17.44 10.11
N LEU A 20 8.81 17.62 8.94
CA LEU A 20 8.26 16.55 8.13
C LEU A 20 9.34 16.12 7.14
N ARG A 21 9.79 14.87 7.21
CA ARG A 21 10.65 14.31 6.17
C ARG A 21 9.83 14.17 4.89
N ILE A 22 10.05 15.07 3.93
CA ILE A 22 9.26 15.23 2.72
C ILE A 22 10.19 15.31 1.52
N ILE A 23 9.76 14.76 0.39
CA ILE A 23 10.37 14.95 -0.93
C ILE A 23 9.47 15.93 -1.68
N SER A 24 10.05 16.99 -2.25
CA SER A 24 9.34 17.83 -3.22
C SER A 24 9.70 17.36 -4.63
N ALA A 25 8.66 17.10 -5.43
CA ALA A 25 8.80 16.77 -6.85
C ALA A 25 7.98 17.75 -7.68
N LEU A 26 8.56 18.14 -8.80
CA LEU A 26 7.92 18.99 -9.79
C LEU A 26 7.90 18.26 -11.13
N PHE A 27 6.78 18.37 -11.83
CA PHE A 27 6.68 18.01 -13.24
C PHE A 27 6.54 19.29 -14.05
N GLN A 28 7.45 19.51 -14.97
CA GLN A 28 7.40 20.65 -15.87
C GLN A 28 7.72 20.20 -17.28
N HIS A 29 6.79 20.39 -18.22
CA HIS A 29 6.98 19.99 -19.62
C HIS A 29 7.41 18.51 -19.75
N ALA A 30 6.74 17.62 -19.01
CA ALA A 30 7.04 16.18 -18.96
C ALA A 30 8.44 15.80 -18.45
N LYS A 31 9.10 16.70 -17.71
CA LYS A 31 10.34 16.40 -16.99
C LYS A 31 10.11 16.41 -15.50
N GLN A 32 10.74 15.48 -14.78
CA GLN A 32 10.67 15.41 -13.33
C GLN A 32 11.86 16.14 -12.72
N TYR A 33 11.61 16.92 -11.67
CA TYR A 33 12.64 17.57 -10.88
C TYR A 33 12.45 17.30 -9.40
N ILE A 34 13.55 17.13 -8.65
CA ILE A 34 13.54 17.00 -7.19
C ILE A 34 14.42 18.05 -6.53
N HIS A 35 14.05 18.54 -5.35
CA HIS A 35 14.87 19.51 -4.61
C HIS A 35 16.09 18.85 -3.93
N GLU A 36 17.28 19.45 -4.12
CA GLU A 36 18.57 18.91 -3.67
C GLU A 36 18.68 18.70 -2.14
N ASP A 37 18.15 19.61 -1.32
CA ASP A 37 18.17 19.51 0.16
C ASP A 37 17.29 18.37 0.71
N LEU A 38 16.42 17.81 -0.12
CA LEU A 38 15.47 16.74 0.20
C LEU A 38 15.75 15.49 -0.64
N ALA A 39 16.91 15.44 -1.28
CA ALA A 39 17.27 14.34 -2.13
C ALA A 39 17.27 13.04 -1.28
N PRO A 40 16.66 11.95 -1.77
CA PRO A 40 16.51 10.67 -1.06
C PRO A 40 17.80 10.08 -0.47
N TRP A 41 18.94 10.56 -0.95
CA TRP A 41 20.31 10.16 -0.62
C TRP A 41 20.87 10.92 0.59
N ALA A 42 20.19 11.95 1.09
CA ALA A 42 20.58 12.64 2.32
C ALA A 42 20.33 11.70 3.51
N ASP A 43 21.38 11.43 4.29
CA ASP A 43 21.35 10.53 5.44
C ASP A 43 20.13 10.80 6.34
N GLY A 44 19.29 9.78 6.49
CA GLY A 44 18.16 9.81 7.41
C GLY A 44 16.89 10.51 6.91
N ALA A 45 16.72 10.85 5.63
CA ALA A 45 15.45 11.43 5.14
C ALA A 45 14.32 10.38 5.01
N CYS A 46 14.60 9.19 4.51
CA CYS A 46 13.60 8.14 4.29
C CYS A 46 14.17 6.77 4.66
N PHE A 47 13.32 5.85 5.15
CA PHE A 47 13.76 4.48 5.41
C PHE A 47 14.07 3.80 4.08
N GLN A 48 15.28 3.26 3.89
CA GLN A 48 15.62 2.46 2.70
C GLN A 48 15.39 3.23 1.36
N THR A 49 15.36 2.52 0.25
CA THR A 49 15.16 3.04 -1.12
C THR A 49 13.73 3.52 -1.41
N ARG A 50 12.85 3.63 -0.40
CA ARG A 50 11.42 3.94 -0.58
C ARG A 50 11.16 5.23 -1.34
N ALA A 51 11.91 6.27 -0.98
CA ALA A 51 11.87 7.56 -1.64
C ALA A 51 12.22 7.45 -3.12
N LEU A 52 13.29 6.71 -3.42
CA LEU A 52 13.78 6.49 -4.77
C LEU A 52 12.75 5.81 -5.65
N PHE A 53 12.20 4.70 -5.17
CA PHE A 53 11.21 3.94 -5.93
C PHE A 53 9.87 4.68 -6.06
N SER A 54 9.55 5.60 -5.15
CA SER A 54 8.37 6.48 -5.30
C SER A 54 8.59 7.54 -6.38
N ILE A 55 9.77 8.17 -6.41
CA ILE A 55 10.13 9.16 -7.44
C ILE A 55 10.28 8.47 -8.80
N TRP A 56 10.90 7.30 -8.83
CA TRP A 56 10.97 6.43 -10.00
C TRP A 56 9.58 6.12 -10.54
N GLY A 57 8.65 5.75 -9.66
CA GLY A 57 7.27 5.46 -10.06
C GLY A 57 6.56 6.63 -10.73
N LEU A 58 6.83 7.85 -10.27
CA LEU A 58 6.36 9.07 -10.91
C LEU A 58 7.01 9.29 -12.29
N LEU A 59 8.32 9.02 -12.45
CA LEU A 59 8.96 9.03 -13.77
C LEU A 59 8.31 8.00 -14.71
N GLN A 60 8.05 6.80 -14.20
CA GLN A 60 7.38 5.75 -14.97
C GLN A 60 5.96 6.15 -15.40
N LEU A 61 5.24 6.93 -14.58
CA LEU A 61 3.93 7.47 -14.97
C LEU A 61 4.04 8.43 -16.16
N ILE A 62 5.03 9.33 -16.16
CA ILE A 62 5.27 10.28 -17.28
C ILE A 62 5.54 9.52 -18.56
N GLU A 63 6.39 8.50 -18.48
CA GLU A 63 6.70 7.62 -19.61
C GLU A 63 5.50 6.78 -20.03
N PHE A 64 4.64 6.37 -19.12
CA PHE A 64 3.45 5.58 -19.47
C PHE A 64 2.37 6.42 -20.17
N TYR A 65 2.22 7.69 -19.76
CA TYR A 65 1.22 8.63 -20.28
C TYR A 65 1.85 9.97 -20.74
N PRO A 66 2.67 9.96 -21.80
CA PRO A 66 3.34 11.16 -22.27
C PRO A 66 2.32 12.24 -22.67
N GLY A 67 2.55 13.46 -22.18
CA GLY A 67 1.71 14.63 -22.47
C GLY A 67 0.36 14.67 -21.72
N LEU A 68 0.03 13.68 -20.88
CA LEU A 68 -1.20 13.69 -20.07
C LEU A 68 -0.94 14.05 -18.61
N VAL A 69 0.28 13.83 -18.11
CA VAL A 69 0.66 14.20 -16.73
C VAL A 69 0.74 15.73 -16.64
N PRO A 70 -0.04 16.37 -15.74
CA PRO A 70 -0.05 17.83 -15.62
C PRO A 70 1.21 18.33 -14.92
N ASP A 71 1.55 19.60 -15.17
CA ASP A 71 2.57 20.28 -14.39
C ASP A 71 2.06 20.50 -12.96
N ILE A 72 2.80 20.01 -11.97
CA ILE A 72 2.44 20.11 -10.54
C ILE A 72 3.67 20.28 -9.66
N ASP A 73 3.49 20.92 -8.51
CA ASP A 73 4.44 20.93 -7.39
C ASP A 73 3.82 20.14 -6.22
N MET A 74 4.46 19.04 -5.81
CA MET A 74 3.90 18.13 -4.80
C MET A 74 4.84 17.89 -3.63
N LEU A 75 4.25 17.75 -2.45
CA LEU A 75 4.93 17.28 -1.23
C LEU A 75 4.64 15.80 -0.99
N PHE A 76 5.68 15.00 -0.91
CA PHE A 76 5.59 13.55 -0.72
C PHE A 76 6.28 13.08 0.57
N GLY A 77 5.53 12.52 1.50
CA GLY A 77 6.03 11.96 2.75
C GLY A 77 6.28 10.45 2.66
N CYS A 78 7.55 10.04 2.81
CA CYS A 78 8.02 8.67 2.61
C CYS A 78 8.05 7.77 3.88
N GLU A 79 7.48 8.22 5.00
CA GLU A 79 7.41 7.41 6.25
C GLU A 79 6.06 6.70 6.41
N ASP A 80 6.01 5.75 7.35
CA ASP A 80 4.89 4.81 7.53
C ASP A 80 3.56 5.45 7.98
N THR A 81 3.56 6.59 8.66
CA THR A 81 2.34 7.14 9.29
C THR A 81 1.90 8.48 8.68
N PRO A 82 0.58 8.74 8.61
CA PRO A 82 0.05 10.06 8.24
C PRO A 82 0.52 11.15 9.21
N LYS A 83 0.73 12.38 8.72
CA LYS A 83 1.28 13.49 9.51
C LYS A 83 0.36 14.70 9.60
N VAL A 84 -0.52 14.90 8.63
CA VAL A 84 -1.41 16.06 8.54
C VAL A 84 -2.70 15.76 9.31
N HIS A 85 -2.61 15.69 10.64
CA HIS A 85 -3.76 15.37 11.49
C HIS A 85 -4.82 16.49 11.51
N LYS A 86 -6.09 16.14 11.27
CA LYS A 86 -7.22 17.08 11.24
C LYS A 86 -7.33 17.95 12.49
N ARG A 87 -7.09 17.35 13.67
CA ARG A 87 -7.12 18.04 14.97
C ARG A 87 -6.17 19.24 15.06
N THR A 88 -5.05 19.21 14.33
CA THR A 88 -4.04 20.27 14.33
C THR A 88 -4.53 21.52 13.59
N PHE A 89 -5.51 21.35 12.68
CA PHE A 89 -5.97 22.39 11.77
C PHE A 89 -7.38 22.89 12.09
N ILE A 90 -7.96 22.53 13.24
CA ILE A 90 -9.27 23.02 13.71
C ILE A 90 -9.31 24.57 13.74
N TYR A 91 -8.25 25.19 14.25
CA TYR A 91 -8.12 26.65 14.36
C TYR A 91 -7.22 27.27 13.28
N ARG A 92 -6.79 26.47 12.29
CA ARG A 92 -5.91 26.89 11.19
C ARG A 92 -6.34 26.17 9.90
N PRO A 93 -7.31 26.72 9.14
CA PRO A 93 -8.05 25.97 8.13
C PRO A 93 -7.29 25.72 6.80
N GLN A 94 -5.96 25.70 6.82
CA GLN A 94 -5.13 25.51 5.62
C GLN A 94 -4.10 24.40 5.87
N PRO A 95 -4.53 23.12 5.90
CA PRO A 95 -3.59 22.01 5.97
C PRO A 95 -2.74 21.93 4.70
N PRO A 96 -1.44 21.61 4.79
CA PRO A 96 -0.61 21.37 3.62
C PRO A 96 -1.07 20.09 2.89
N PRO A 97 -1.14 20.07 1.55
CA PRO A 97 -1.42 18.86 0.80
C PRO A 97 -0.16 17.97 0.79
N VAL A 98 -0.17 16.88 1.56
CA VAL A 98 0.96 15.94 1.64
C VAL A 98 0.51 14.58 1.13
N PHE A 99 1.16 14.12 0.07
CA PHE A 99 1.00 12.77 -0.47
C PHE A 99 1.77 11.79 0.41
N ARG A 100 1.13 10.67 0.76
CA ARG A 100 1.73 9.61 1.56
C ARG A 100 1.17 8.27 1.13
N TYR A 101 1.78 7.20 1.57
CA TYR A 101 1.35 5.86 1.19
C TYR A 101 0.05 5.39 1.86
N CYS A 102 -0.34 5.99 2.98
CA CYS A 102 -1.63 5.75 3.61
C CYS A 102 -2.21 7.02 4.25
N SER A 103 -3.50 6.95 4.57
CA SER A 103 -4.21 7.95 5.36
C SER A 103 -5.18 7.26 6.33
N ASN A 104 -5.89 8.05 7.14
CA ASN A 104 -6.97 7.57 8.01
C ASN A 104 -8.05 8.64 8.16
N MET A 105 -9.13 8.34 8.88
CA MET A 105 -10.27 9.26 9.05
C MET A 105 -9.89 10.58 9.76
N ASN A 106 -8.77 10.58 10.49
CA ASN A 106 -8.28 11.70 11.30
C ASN A 106 -7.14 12.48 10.63
N SER A 107 -6.87 12.23 9.36
CA SER A 107 -5.77 12.83 8.60
C SER A 107 -6.26 13.45 7.28
N PHE A 108 -5.56 14.47 6.81
CA PHE A 108 -5.71 15.09 5.48
C PHE A 108 -4.65 14.60 4.47
N ASP A 109 -3.77 13.68 4.87
CA ASP A 109 -2.75 13.12 3.97
C ASP A 109 -3.44 12.40 2.79
N ILE A 110 -2.88 12.56 1.59
CA ILE A 110 -3.44 12.07 0.33
C ILE A 110 -2.79 10.71 0.00
N PRO A 111 -3.55 9.59 0.01
CA PRO A 111 -3.00 8.27 -0.30
C PRO A 111 -2.49 8.16 -1.74
N PHE A 112 -1.25 7.69 -1.87
CA PHE A 112 -0.55 7.44 -3.12
C PHE A 112 0.00 6.00 -3.14
N PRO A 113 0.16 5.35 -4.30
CA PRO A 113 0.79 4.03 -4.38
C PRO A 113 2.17 3.99 -3.69
N ASP A 114 2.42 2.93 -2.93
CA ASP A 114 3.71 2.76 -2.27
C ASP A 114 4.84 2.36 -3.23
N TRP A 115 6.07 2.57 -2.80
CA TRP A 115 7.28 2.28 -3.58
C TRP A 115 7.34 0.82 -4.07
N SER A 116 6.73 -0.10 -3.32
CA SER A 116 6.84 -1.53 -3.59
C SER A 116 6.02 -1.99 -4.82
N PHE A 117 5.26 -1.08 -5.45
CA PHE A 117 4.71 -1.35 -6.79
C PHE A 117 5.80 -1.45 -7.87
N TRP A 118 6.87 -0.66 -7.74
CA TRP A 118 8.03 -0.72 -8.62
C TRP A 118 9.14 -1.62 -8.09
N GLY A 119 9.11 -1.93 -6.79
CA GLY A 119 9.88 -3.00 -6.19
C GLY A 119 10.49 -2.60 -4.85
N TRP A 120 11.16 -3.55 -4.20
CA TRP A 120 11.81 -3.32 -2.92
C TRP A 120 13.14 -4.10 -2.86
N PRO A 121 14.25 -3.49 -3.33
CA PRO A 121 15.55 -4.14 -3.44
C PRO A 121 16.06 -4.79 -2.16
N GLU A 122 15.88 -4.12 -1.02
CA GLU A 122 16.38 -4.58 0.29
C GLU A 122 15.72 -5.88 0.76
N LEU A 123 14.55 -6.21 0.22
CA LEU A 123 13.83 -7.44 0.51
C LEU A 123 13.74 -8.37 -0.70
N HIS A 124 14.44 -8.06 -1.79
CA HIS A 124 14.39 -8.79 -3.06
C HIS A 124 12.98 -8.93 -3.63
N ILE A 125 12.07 -7.99 -3.33
CA ILE A 125 10.72 -7.99 -3.88
C ILE A 125 10.76 -7.32 -5.25
N LYS A 126 10.24 -8.01 -6.27
CA LYS A 126 10.25 -7.53 -7.65
C LYS A 126 9.17 -6.46 -7.86
N SER A 127 9.17 -5.86 -9.04
CA SER A 127 8.05 -5.04 -9.50
C SER A 127 6.74 -5.82 -9.40
N TRP A 128 5.64 -5.11 -9.13
CA TRP A 128 4.34 -5.71 -8.84
C TRP A 128 3.87 -6.74 -9.88
N ASP A 129 3.95 -6.44 -11.17
CA ASP A 129 3.49 -7.37 -12.22
C ASP A 129 4.29 -8.69 -12.22
N LYS A 130 5.61 -8.62 -11.96
CA LYS A 130 6.47 -9.80 -11.88
C LYS A 130 6.19 -10.62 -10.62
N GLU A 131 6.09 -9.96 -9.47
CA GLU A 131 5.79 -10.62 -8.20
C GLU A 131 4.41 -11.28 -8.24
N LEU A 132 3.40 -10.59 -8.79
CA LEU A 132 2.07 -11.13 -9.01
C LEU A 132 2.12 -12.36 -9.92
N SER A 133 2.85 -12.30 -11.03
CA SER A 133 3.00 -13.45 -11.93
C SER A 133 3.63 -14.66 -11.24
N GLU A 134 4.61 -14.45 -10.35
CA GLU A 134 5.26 -15.53 -9.59
C GLU A 134 4.32 -16.13 -8.54
N ILE A 135 3.60 -15.26 -7.81
CA ILE A 135 2.58 -15.70 -6.85
C ILE A 135 1.51 -16.52 -7.56
N LEU A 136 0.96 -16.05 -8.69
CA LEU A 136 -0.08 -16.76 -9.43
C LEU A 136 0.41 -18.11 -9.98
N LYS A 137 1.65 -18.18 -10.46
CA LYS A 137 2.26 -19.42 -10.91
C LYS A 137 2.37 -20.43 -9.77
N GLU A 138 2.92 -20.03 -8.63
CA GLU A 138 3.09 -20.92 -7.49
C GLU A 138 1.73 -21.33 -6.88
N ASN A 139 0.79 -20.39 -6.82
CA ASN A 139 -0.57 -20.61 -6.35
C ASN A 139 -1.29 -21.71 -7.17
N SER A 140 -1.01 -21.82 -8.47
CA SER A 140 -1.55 -22.87 -9.35
C SER A 140 -0.96 -24.26 -9.12
N ALA A 141 0.17 -24.37 -8.40
CA ALA A 141 0.84 -25.65 -8.12
C ALA A 141 0.12 -26.50 -7.06
N MET A 142 -0.78 -25.90 -6.25
CA MET A 142 -1.51 -26.59 -5.20
C MET A 142 -3.00 -26.25 -5.23
N ILE A 143 -3.83 -27.28 -5.42
CA ILE A 143 -5.29 -27.14 -5.28
C ILE A 143 -5.65 -26.71 -3.86
N TRP A 144 -6.59 -25.80 -3.73
CA TRP A 144 -6.90 -25.11 -2.48
C TRP A 144 -7.31 -26.07 -1.35
N GLU A 145 -8.01 -27.15 -1.67
CA GLU A 145 -8.52 -28.14 -0.72
C GLU A 145 -7.38 -28.86 0.03
N LYS A 146 -6.21 -28.99 -0.62
CA LYS A 146 -4.99 -29.61 -0.07
C LYS A 146 -4.15 -28.65 0.78
N ARG A 147 -4.49 -27.36 0.84
CA ARG A 147 -3.77 -26.39 1.69
C ARG A 147 -4.00 -26.68 3.16
N GLN A 148 -3.02 -26.27 3.97
CA GLN A 148 -3.12 -26.41 5.41
C GLN A 148 -4.33 -25.63 5.94
N PRO A 149 -5.22 -26.25 6.76
CA PRO A 149 -6.48 -25.65 7.19
C PRO A 149 -6.31 -24.61 8.32
N THR A 150 -5.22 -23.87 8.30
CA THR A 150 -4.82 -22.90 9.32
C THR A 150 -4.75 -21.50 8.73
N ALA A 151 -4.96 -20.48 9.57
CA ALA A 151 -4.69 -19.10 9.21
C ALA A 151 -3.20 -18.79 9.38
N PHE A 152 -2.58 -18.12 8.41
CA PHE A 152 -1.13 -17.92 8.43
C PHE A 152 -0.75 -16.45 8.42
N TRP A 153 0.24 -16.12 9.24
CA TRP A 153 0.94 -14.85 9.22
C TRP A 153 2.44 -15.05 9.40
N ARG A 154 3.24 -14.31 8.62
CA ARG A 154 4.69 -14.20 8.83
C ARG A 154 5.07 -12.73 8.76
N GLY A 155 5.84 -12.26 9.75
CA GLY A 155 6.30 -10.88 9.78
C GLY A 155 6.95 -10.47 11.09
N ASN A 156 7.45 -9.24 11.16
CA ASN A 156 8.13 -8.75 12.36
C ASN A 156 7.13 -8.30 13.44
N THR A 157 7.10 -9.03 14.55
CA THR A 157 6.19 -8.76 15.68
C THR A 157 6.60 -7.54 16.53
N ASN A 158 7.82 -7.01 16.32
CA ASN A 158 8.28 -5.77 16.95
C ASN A 158 7.76 -4.50 16.26
N THR A 159 7.09 -4.65 15.11
CA THR A 159 6.40 -3.54 14.42
C THR A 159 4.90 -3.56 14.75
N GLY A 160 4.19 -2.44 14.60
CA GLY A 160 2.73 -2.40 14.85
C GLY A 160 2.29 -2.52 16.31
N GLY A 161 3.18 -2.17 17.24
CA GLY A 161 2.85 -2.00 18.65
C GLY A 161 2.35 -3.27 19.33
N LYS A 162 1.26 -3.15 20.09
CA LYS A 162 0.68 -4.26 20.86
C LYS A 162 0.03 -5.32 19.96
N LEU A 163 -0.52 -4.92 18.81
CA LEU A 163 -1.38 -5.81 18.00
C LEU A 163 -0.61 -6.99 17.40
N ARG A 164 0.58 -6.79 16.84
CA ARG A 164 1.40 -7.90 16.31
C ARG A 164 1.97 -8.79 17.41
N LYS A 165 2.22 -8.24 18.60
CA LYS A 165 2.61 -9.02 19.80
C LYS A 165 1.46 -9.90 20.29
N ASP A 166 0.25 -9.34 20.36
CA ASP A 166 -0.95 -10.10 20.71
C ASP A 166 -1.23 -11.20 19.68
N LEU A 167 -1.04 -10.93 18.39
CA LEU A 167 -1.18 -11.92 17.33
C LEU A 167 -0.24 -13.11 17.53
N GLN A 168 1.00 -12.87 17.96
CA GLN A 168 1.98 -13.93 18.27
C GLN A 168 1.48 -14.89 19.34
N HIS A 169 0.69 -14.42 20.31
CA HIS A 169 0.10 -15.27 21.35
C HIS A 169 -1.03 -16.18 20.83
N CYS A 170 -1.56 -15.92 19.63
CA CYS A 170 -2.59 -16.77 19.03
C CYS A 170 -2.06 -18.13 18.58
N ASN A 171 -0.73 -18.33 18.47
CA ASN A 171 -0.11 -19.63 18.22
C ASN A 171 -0.47 -20.70 19.27
N ALA A 172 -0.67 -20.28 20.52
CA ALA A 172 -0.97 -21.19 21.61
C ALA A 172 -2.31 -21.93 21.41
N ALA A 173 -3.22 -21.38 20.61
CA ALA A 173 -4.48 -22.01 20.22
C ALA A 173 -4.26 -22.97 19.03
N LYS A 174 -3.40 -24.00 19.25
CA LYS A 174 -2.77 -24.98 18.33
C LYS A 174 -3.50 -25.48 17.06
N CYS A 175 -4.75 -25.11 16.79
CA CYS A 175 -5.55 -25.62 15.69
C CYS A 175 -6.06 -24.55 14.70
N SER A 176 -5.86 -23.25 14.94
CA SER A 176 -6.54 -22.22 14.11
C SER A 176 -5.62 -21.24 13.40
N ALA A 177 -4.38 -21.04 13.87
CA ALA A 177 -3.44 -20.12 13.26
C ALA A 177 -1.96 -20.52 13.45
N GLU A 178 -1.13 -20.14 12.49
CA GLU A 178 0.32 -20.22 12.49
C GLU A 178 0.92 -18.83 12.26
N ILE A 179 1.62 -18.33 13.27
CA ILE A 179 2.14 -16.97 13.36
C ILE A 179 3.66 -17.06 13.52
N ILE A 180 4.39 -16.70 12.47
CA ILE A 180 5.85 -16.79 12.43
C ILE A 180 6.45 -15.40 12.64
N HIS A 181 7.28 -15.24 13.67
CA HIS A 181 8.10 -14.05 13.85
C HIS A 181 9.22 -14.02 12.82
N GLN A 182 9.33 -12.90 12.11
CA GLN A 182 10.37 -12.65 11.11
C GLN A 182 11.29 -11.53 11.60
N ASN A 183 12.58 -11.83 11.71
CA ASN A 183 13.60 -10.84 12.04
C ASN A 183 14.13 -10.19 10.75
N TRP A 184 13.76 -8.93 10.51
CA TRP A 184 14.17 -8.18 9.31
C TRP A 184 15.69 -8.11 9.12
N ASN A 185 16.49 -8.02 10.18
CA ASN A 185 17.95 -7.99 10.06
C ASN A 185 18.49 -9.29 9.47
N ASN A 186 17.84 -10.42 9.76
CA ASN A 186 18.24 -11.70 9.18
C ASN A 186 17.77 -11.79 7.73
N GLU A 187 16.56 -11.33 7.41
CA GLU A 187 15.99 -11.43 6.05
C GLU A 187 16.72 -10.57 5.03
N THR A 188 17.16 -9.36 5.42
CA THR A 188 18.02 -8.53 4.57
C THR A 188 19.35 -9.23 4.25
N ASN A 189 19.82 -10.11 5.13
CA ASN A 189 21.12 -10.77 5.02
C ASN A 189 21.04 -12.23 4.54
N MET A 190 19.88 -12.90 4.68
CA MET A 190 19.67 -14.32 4.45
C MET A 190 18.47 -14.53 3.53
N ARG A 191 18.74 -15.07 2.34
CA ARG A 191 17.74 -15.42 1.32
C ARG A 191 17.05 -16.73 1.68
N SER A 192 16.05 -16.68 2.57
CA SER A 192 15.26 -17.87 2.86
C SER A 192 14.23 -18.12 1.76
N GLU A 193 14.23 -19.33 1.18
CA GLU A 193 13.16 -19.76 0.27
C GLU A 193 11.77 -19.67 0.93
N GLU A 194 11.71 -19.79 2.26
CA GLU A 194 10.46 -19.69 3.02
C GLU A 194 9.92 -18.26 3.17
N SER A 195 10.75 -17.23 2.97
CA SER A 195 10.30 -15.84 3.07
C SER A 195 9.79 -15.28 1.75
N LYS A 196 10.06 -15.96 0.61
CA LYS A 196 9.51 -15.60 -0.70
C LYS A 196 7.99 -15.55 -0.67
N LEU A 197 7.40 -14.44 -1.11
CA LEU A 197 5.96 -14.21 -1.05
C LEU A 197 5.17 -15.29 -1.79
N ALA A 198 5.65 -15.70 -2.97
CA ALA A 198 5.05 -16.78 -3.77
C ALA A 198 4.94 -18.11 -3.00
N GLN A 199 5.90 -18.42 -2.12
CA GLN A 199 5.92 -19.68 -1.36
C GLN A 199 4.98 -19.68 -0.15
N GLN A 200 4.34 -18.56 0.17
CA GLN A 200 3.50 -18.42 1.36
C GLN A 200 2.01 -18.70 1.11
N CYS A 201 1.60 -19.16 -0.08
CA CYS A 201 0.19 -19.48 -0.42
C CYS A 201 -0.23 -20.91 -0.04
N LYS A 202 0.47 -21.57 0.89
CA LYS A 202 0.25 -22.98 1.30
C LYS A 202 -0.83 -23.19 2.36
N HIS A 203 -1.36 -22.10 2.91
CA HIS A 203 -2.38 -22.09 3.96
C HIS A 203 -3.72 -21.63 3.41
N ARG A 204 -4.82 -22.17 3.93
CA ARG A 204 -6.18 -21.80 3.49
C ARG A 204 -6.48 -20.33 3.75
N TYR A 205 -5.97 -19.74 4.83
CA TYR A 205 -6.25 -18.36 5.17
C TYR A 205 -4.95 -17.56 5.39
N LYS A 206 -4.97 -16.29 5.01
CA LYS A 206 -3.86 -15.34 5.24
C LYS A 206 -4.32 -14.26 6.20
N ILE A 207 -3.45 -13.80 7.08
CA ILE A 207 -3.81 -12.74 8.03
C ILE A 207 -3.18 -11.42 7.57
N TYR A 208 -3.99 -10.36 7.56
CA TYR A 208 -3.50 -8.99 7.40
C TYR A 208 -3.48 -8.27 8.74
N VAL A 209 -2.34 -7.70 9.10
CA VAL A 209 -2.19 -6.83 10.29
C VAL A 209 -1.27 -5.66 9.98
N GLU A 210 -1.68 -4.48 10.42
CA GLU A 210 -0.93 -3.23 10.28
C GLU A 210 0.44 -3.28 10.96
N GLY A 211 1.38 -2.49 10.42
CA GLY A 211 2.70 -2.25 11.01
C GLY A 211 2.71 -0.93 11.76
N TRP A 212 3.76 -0.13 11.60
CA TRP A 212 3.75 1.26 12.10
C TRP A 212 2.63 2.10 11.47
N GLY A 213 2.30 1.82 10.21
CA GLY A 213 1.12 2.31 9.50
C GLY A 213 0.42 1.17 8.77
N TRP A 214 0.03 1.40 7.51
CA TRP A 214 -0.44 0.30 6.65
C TRP A 214 0.69 -0.73 6.44
N SER A 215 0.32 -1.97 6.15
CA SER A 215 1.28 -3.01 5.75
C SER A 215 1.22 -3.22 4.24
N VAL A 216 2.38 -3.20 3.58
CA VAL A 216 2.50 -3.47 2.13
C VAL A 216 2.05 -4.89 1.75
N SER A 217 1.93 -5.79 2.74
CA SER A 217 1.64 -7.21 2.53
C SER A 217 0.27 -7.50 1.91
N LEU A 218 -0.69 -6.57 2.00
CA LEU A 218 -2.10 -6.82 1.64
C LEU A 218 -2.26 -7.30 0.19
N LYS A 219 -1.66 -6.59 -0.77
CA LYS A 219 -1.78 -6.94 -2.20
C LYS A 219 -1.21 -8.32 -2.52
N TYR A 220 -0.11 -8.69 -1.89
CA TYR A 220 0.55 -9.98 -2.10
C TYR A 220 -0.26 -11.14 -1.52
N ILE A 221 -0.83 -10.98 -0.31
CA ILE A 221 -1.61 -12.06 0.30
C ILE A 221 -2.99 -12.23 -0.34
N LEU A 222 -3.58 -11.17 -0.89
CA LEU A 222 -4.83 -11.26 -1.66
C LEU A 222 -4.65 -12.04 -2.97
N ALA A 223 -3.44 -12.06 -3.54
CA ALA A 223 -3.14 -12.82 -4.76
C ALA A 223 -3.03 -14.35 -4.55
N CYS A 224 -3.10 -14.84 -3.31
CA CYS A 224 -2.92 -16.25 -2.98
C CYS A 224 -4.17 -17.13 -3.16
N ASP A 225 -5.33 -16.66 -3.64
CA ASP A 225 -6.62 -17.42 -3.58
C ASP A 225 -7.01 -17.93 -2.17
N SER A 226 -6.37 -17.41 -1.13
CA SER A 226 -6.65 -17.73 0.27
C SER A 226 -7.41 -16.56 0.88
N PRO A 227 -8.58 -16.76 1.50
CA PRO A 227 -9.27 -15.68 2.18
C PRO A 227 -8.36 -14.93 3.13
N VAL A 228 -8.43 -13.61 3.06
CA VAL A 228 -7.68 -12.74 3.93
C VAL A 228 -8.50 -12.46 5.18
N PHE A 229 -7.95 -12.79 6.33
CA PHE A 229 -8.43 -12.40 7.65
C PHE A 229 -7.87 -11.02 7.96
N LEU A 230 -8.69 -10.00 7.72
CA LEU A 230 -8.30 -8.61 7.76
C LEU A 230 -8.64 -8.01 9.12
N LEU A 231 -7.63 -7.85 9.97
CA LEU A 231 -7.78 -7.18 11.26
C LEU A 231 -8.16 -5.73 11.01
N SER A 232 -9.25 -5.27 11.63
CA SER A 232 -9.82 -3.93 11.46
C SER A 232 -8.75 -2.83 11.34
N PRO A 233 -8.48 -2.33 10.12
CA PRO A 233 -7.35 -1.44 9.87
C PRO A 233 -7.72 -0.01 10.29
N ASN A 234 -6.74 0.71 10.84
CA ASN A 234 -6.87 2.14 11.12
C ASN A 234 -6.51 2.97 9.90
N PHE A 235 -5.65 2.45 9.03
CA PHE A 235 -5.15 3.09 7.84
C PHE A 235 -5.78 2.50 6.58
N TYR A 236 -5.93 3.33 5.57
CA TYR A 236 -6.23 2.90 4.22
C TYR A 236 -5.15 3.40 3.27
N ASP A 237 -4.75 2.53 2.35
CA ASP A 237 -3.96 2.91 1.18
C ASP A 237 -4.90 3.33 0.04
N PHE A 238 -4.38 3.48 -1.17
CA PHE A 238 -5.15 3.95 -2.30
C PHE A 238 -6.20 2.95 -2.83
N PHE A 239 -6.07 1.65 -2.54
CA PHE A 239 -6.95 0.62 -3.11
C PHE A 239 -7.81 -0.10 -2.07
N SER A 240 -7.40 -0.16 -0.80
CA SER A 240 -8.01 -1.02 0.22
C SER A 240 -9.48 -0.67 0.53
N ARG A 241 -9.89 0.58 0.28
CA ARG A 241 -11.30 0.99 0.40
C ARG A 241 -12.22 0.38 -0.67
N GLY A 242 -11.65 -0.13 -1.77
CA GLY A 242 -12.39 -0.92 -2.77
C GLY A 242 -12.69 -2.35 -2.34
N LEU A 243 -12.15 -2.80 -1.20
CA LEU A 243 -12.39 -4.15 -0.70
C LEU A 243 -13.69 -4.23 0.11
N THR A 244 -14.54 -5.21 -0.21
CA THR A 244 -15.81 -5.45 0.48
C THR A 244 -15.67 -6.63 1.46
N PRO A 245 -16.04 -6.47 2.74
CA PRO A 245 -16.04 -7.56 3.71
C PRO A 245 -16.99 -8.68 3.28
N MET A 246 -16.67 -9.93 3.60
CA MET A 246 -17.35 -11.17 3.18
C MET A 246 -17.36 -11.46 1.67
N LYS A 247 -16.95 -10.51 0.84
CA LYS A 247 -16.69 -10.74 -0.59
C LYS A 247 -15.21 -10.98 -0.85
N HIS A 248 -14.35 -10.05 -0.44
CA HIS A 248 -12.90 -10.11 -0.71
C HIS A 248 -12.09 -10.56 0.51
N TYR A 249 -12.63 -10.43 1.72
CA TYR A 249 -11.92 -10.73 2.97
C TYR A 249 -12.88 -11.01 4.14
N TRP A 250 -12.41 -11.69 5.17
CA TRP A 250 -13.10 -11.86 6.45
C TRP A 250 -12.63 -10.81 7.47
N PRO A 251 -13.50 -9.96 8.04
CA PRO A 251 -13.08 -8.98 9.04
C PRO A 251 -12.79 -9.63 10.40
N ILE A 252 -11.67 -9.25 11.03
CA ILE A 252 -11.27 -9.76 12.35
C ILE A 252 -11.33 -8.66 13.41
N ARG A 253 -11.92 -8.97 14.57
CA ARG A 253 -11.98 -8.08 15.73
C ARG A 253 -10.68 -8.08 16.51
N THR A 254 -10.07 -6.90 16.64
CA THR A 254 -8.82 -6.74 17.39
C THR A 254 -8.99 -6.87 18.90
N ASN A 255 -10.18 -6.55 19.46
CA ASN A 255 -10.47 -6.69 20.89
C ASN A 255 -10.76 -8.12 21.36
N LYS A 256 -10.99 -9.06 20.43
CA LYS A 256 -11.17 -10.50 20.69
C LYS A 256 -10.30 -11.33 19.74
N LEU A 257 -9.07 -10.87 19.49
CA LEU A 257 -8.23 -11.29 18.36
C LEU A 257 -8.16 -12.80 18.12
N CYS A 258 -7.61 -13.58 19.05
CA CYS A 258 -7.43 -15.02 18.83
C CYS A 258 -8.76 -15.77 18.74
N ARG A 259 -9.81 -15.31 19.46
CA ARG A 259 -11.16 -15.88 19.36
C ARG A 259 -11.79 -15.62 18.00
N SER A 260 -11.66 -14.40 17.47
CA SER A 260 -12.20 -14.01 16.16
C SER A 260 -11.47 -14.74 15.02
N ILE A 261 -10.14 -14.87 15.09
CA ILE A 261 -9.36 -15.70 14.15
C ILE A 261 -9.82 -17.15 14.20
N LYS A 262 -9.98 -17.71 15.41
CA LYS A 262 -10.47 -19.08 15.57
C LYS A 262 -11.86 -19.27 14.96
N PHE A 263 -12.78 -18.36 15.25
CA PHE A 263 -14.13 -18.41 14.70
C PHE A 263 -14.14 -18.39 13.17
N ALA A 264 -13.35 -17.49 12.57
CA ALA A 264 -13.21 -17.39 11.12
C ALA A 264 -12.60 -18.66 10.50
N SER A 265 -11.55 -19.23 11.12
CA SER A 265 -10.92 -20.48 10.68
C SER A 265 -11.89 -21.66 10.78
N ASP A 266 -12.60 -21.79 11.90
CA ASP A 266 -13.56 -22.87 12.13
C ASP A 266 -14.73 -22.78 11.13
N TRP A 267 -15.26 -21.57 10.89
CA TRP A 267 -16.28 -21.33 9.88
C TRP A 267 -15.77 -21.70 8.49
N GLY A 268 -14.61 -21.21 8.07
CA GLY A 268 -14.09 -21.45 6.72
C GLY A 268 -13.79 -22.92 6.46
N ASN A 269 -13.35 -23.66 7.49
CA ASN A 269 -13.06 -25.08 7.36
C ASN A 269 -14.34 -25.94 7.27
N ASN A 270 -15.46 -25.43 7.79
CA ASN A 270 -16.79 -26.05 7.67
C ASN A 270 -17.56 -25.57 6.43
N ASN A 271 -17.13 -24.47 5.79
CA ASN A 271 -17.77 -23.84 4.64
C ASN A 271 -16.74 -23.60 3.54
N THR A 272 -16.13 -24.70 3.06
CA THR A 272 -14.96 -24.65 2.18
C THR A 272 -15.24 -24.03 0.82
N VAL A 273 -16.46 -24.19 0.30
CA VAL A 273 -16.87 -23.61 -0.99
C VAL A 273 -16.93 -22.09 -0.89
N GLU A 274 -17.58 -21.57 0.14
CA GLU A 274 -17.73 -20.14 0.42
C GLU A 274 -16.38 -19.51 0.75
N ALA A 275 -15.57 -20.19 1.57
CA ALA A 275 -14.22 -19.75 1.87
C ALA A 275 -13.36 -19.66 0.60
N GLN A 276 -13.33 -20.70 -0.23
CA GLN A 276 -12.56 -20.65 -1.48
C GLN A 276 -13.07 -19.55 -2.43
N ALA A 277 -14.39 -19.36 -2.53
CA ALA A 277 -14.99 -18.31 -3.34
C ALA A 277 -14.54 -16.90 -2.88
N MET A 278 -14.48 -16.66 -1.56
CA MET A 278 -13.97 -15.40 -1.01
C MET A 278 -12.50 -15.17 -1.37
N GLY A 279 -11.65 -16.21 -1.27
CA GLY A 279 -10.25 -16.14 -1.65
C GLY A 279 -10.06 -15.82 -3.13
N LYS A 280 -10.82 -16.48 -4.00
CA LYS A 280 -10.85 -16.23 -5.46
C LYS A 280 -11.31 -14.81 -5.77
N ALA A 281 -12.34 -14.31 -5.11
CA ALA A 281 -12.84 -12.95 -5.31
C ALA A 281 -11.80 -11.88 -4.88
N GLY A 282 -11.04 -12.13 -3.81
CA GLY A 282 -9.92 -11.28 -3.42
C GLY A 282 -8.79 -11.25 -4.46
N ASN A 283 -8.41 -12.41 -5.00
CA ASN A 283 -7.41 -12.51 -6.08
C ASN A 283 -7.91 -11.86 -7.38
N GLU A 284 -9.16 -12.09 -7.74
CA GLU A 284 -9.79 -11.49 -8.92
C GLU A 284 -9.78 -9.95 -8.83
N PHE A 285 -10.10 -9.38 -7.67
CA PHE A 285 -9.96 -7.94 -7.42
C PHE A 285 -8.54 -7.46 -7.71
N ILE A 286 -7.53 -8.13 -7.17
CA ILE A 286 -6.12 -7.73 -7.38
C ILE A 286 -5.71 -7.84 -8.85
N ARG A 287 -6.12 -8.91 -9.54
CA ARG A 287 -5.79 -9.12 -10.97
C ARG A 287 -6.48 -8.13 -11.89
N LYS A 288 -7.72 -7.75 -11.60
CA LYS A 288 -8.54 -6.90 -12.48
C LYS A 288 -8.39 -5.42 -12.15
N GLU A 289 -8.38 -5.08 -10.87
CA GLU A 289 -8.46 -3.69 -10.38
C GLU A 289 -7.11 -3.13 -9.95
N LEU A 290 -6.07 -3.97 -9.78
CA LEU A 290 -4.76 -3.55 -9.27
C LEU A 290 -3.59 -3.88 -10.20
N SER A 291 -3.80 -4.02 -11.51
CA SER A 291 -2.70 -4.08 -12.50
C SER A 291 -1.86 -2.79 -12.50
N MET A 292 -0.60 -2.80 -12.97
CA MET A 292 0.19 -1.56 -13.09
C MET A 292 -0.48 -0.48 -13.95
N LYS A 293 -1.27 -0.85 -14.97
CA LYS A 293 -2.08 0.13 -15.71
C LYS A 293 -3.05 0.89 -14.79
N HIS A 294 -3.82 0.18 -13.97
CA HIS A 294 -4.76 0.79 -13.01
C HIS A 294 -4.04 1.59 -11.91
N VAL A 295 -2.82 1.19 -11.51
CA VAL A 295 -1.98 1.99 -10.62
C VAL A 295 -1.63 3.34 -11.27
N TYR A 296 -1.17 3.33 -12.53
CA TYR A 296 -0.89 4.56 -13.27
C TYR A 296 -2.16 5.38 -13.55
N ASP A 297 -3.30 4.73 -13.84
CA ASP A 297 -4.58 5.43 -14.00
C ASP A 297 -4.97 6.17 -12.72
N TYR A 298 -4.86 5.53 -11.54
CA TYR A 298 -5.11 6.17 -10.26
C TYR A 298 -4.18 7.37 -10.03
N MET A 299 -2.87 7.18 -10.28
CA MET A 299 -1.89 8.25 -10.12
C MET A 299 -2.24 9.43 -11.04
N LEU A 300 -2.49 9.18 -12.33
CA LEU A 300 -2.81 10.23 -13.29
C LEU A 300 -4.05 11.02 -12.88
N HIS A 301 -5.16 10.32 -12.57
CA HIS A 301 -6.39 10.97 -12.13
C HIS A 301 -6.19 11.80 -10.87
N LEU A 302 -5.45 11.28 -9.90
CA LEU A 302 -5.14 12.00 -8.68
C LEU A 302 -4.33 13.27 -8.96
N LEU A 303 -3.32 13.20 -9.83
CA LEU A 303 -2.50 14.35 -10.18
C LEU A 303 -3.28 15.39 -11.01
N LEU A 304 -4.18 14.96 -11.90
CA LEU A 304 -5.07 15.85 -12.66
C LEU A 304 -6.01 16.64 -11.73
N GLU A 305 -6.65 15.99 -10.76
CA GLU A 305 -7.49 16.68 -9.78
C GLU A 305 -6.67 17.58 -8.85
N TYR A 306 -5.47 17.15 -8.46
CA TYR A 306 -4.55 17.97 -7.68
C TYR A 306 -4.12 19.24 -8.42
N ALA A 307 -3.76 19.13 -9.69
CA ALA A 307 -3.33 20.26 -10.52
C ALA A 307 -4.40 21.36 -10.63
N LYS A 308 -5.69 20.99 -10.73
CA LYS A 308 -6.82 21.95 -10.75
C LYS A 308 -6.93 22.80 -9.50
N MET A 309 -6.36 22.33 -8.38
CA MET A 309 -6.39 23.06 -7.10
C MET A 309 -5.18 23.98 -6.91
N LEU A 310 -4.17 23.90 -7.78
CA LEU A 310 -3.02 24.79 -7.72
C LEU A 310 -3.44 26.21 -8.11
N GLN A 311 -2.99 27.18 -7.33
CA GLN A 311 -3.29 28.62 -7.52
C GLN A 311 -2.08 29.37 -8.08
N PHE A 312 -1.09 28.63 -8.58
CA PHE A 312 0.17 29.14 -9.11
C PHE A 312 0.64 28.23 -10.24
N GLU A 313 1.48 28.76 -11.11
CA GLU A 313 2.18 27.99 -12.14
C GLU A 313 3.42 27.33 -11.52
N PRO A 314 3.54 26.00 -11.53
CA PRO A 314 4.69 25.32 -10.95
C PRO A 314 5.99 25.61 -11.74
N MET A 315 7.03 26.07 -11.05
CA MET A 315 8.35 26.30 -11.65
C MET A 315 9.47 25.59 -10.87
N PRO A 316 10.52 25.09 -11.55
CA PRO A 316 11.66 24.48 -10.86
C PRO A 316 12.35 25.52 -9.99
N GLY A 317 12.60 25.16 -8.73
CA GLY A 317 13.43 25.98 -7.86
C GLY A 317 14.89 26.00 -8.33
N LYS A 318 15.66 27.00 -7.88
CA LYS A 318 17.08 27.18 -8.23
C LYS A 318 17.95 25.94 -7.97
N PHE A 319 17.57 25.12 -6.98
CA PHE A 319 18.30 23.92 -6.55
C PHE A 319 17.57 22.61 -6.94
N ALA A 320 16.65 22.69 -7.89
CA ALA A 320 15.97 21.50 -8.39
C ALA A 320 16.88 20.73 -9.37
N LYS A 321 16.96 19.41 -9.20
CA LYS A 321 17.70 18.50 -10.08
C LYS A 321 16.73 17.74 -10.97
N GLU A 322 16.98 17.77 -12.27
CA GLU A 322 16.24 16.92 -13.23
C GLU A 322 16.53 15.44 -12.94
N MET A 323 15.47 14.64 -12.93
CA MET A 323 15.53 13.19 -12.74
C MET A 323 15.19 12.51 -14.06
N CYS A 324 16.08 11.62 -14.50
CA CYS A 324 15.88 10.75 -15.66
C CYS A 324 16.28 9.31 -15.32
N HIS A 325 16.07 8.39 -16.26
CA HIS A 325 16.42 6.98 -16.06
C HIS A 325 17.90 6.81 -15.65
N GLU A 326 18.80 7.51 -16.33
CA GLU A 326 20.24 7.50 -16.06
C GLU A 326 20.56 7.99 -14.64
N SER A 327 19.82 8.98 -14.12
CA SER A 327 20.02 9.48 -12.74
C SER A 327 19.87 8.33 -11.74
N PHE A 328 18.77 7.57 -11.80
CA PHE A 328 18.52 6.44 -10.91
C PHE A 328 19.51 5.31 -11.11
N MET A 329 19.82 4.97 -12.36
CA MET A 329 20.71 3.86 -12.69
C MET A 329 22.16 4.12 -12.25
N CYS A 330 22.63 5.36 -12.32
CA CYS A 330 23.95 5.77 -11.84
C CYS A 330 24.03 5.83 -10.31
N GLN A 331 22.90 6.05 -9.63
CA GLN A 331 22.83 6.16 -8.17
C GLN A 331 22.55 4.83 -7.48
N ALA A 332 22.13 3.80 -8.23
CA ALA A 332 21.92 2.47 -7.69
C ALA A 332 23.19 1.94 -6.99
N THR A 333 23.04 1.55 -5.73
CA THR A 333 24.15 1.16 -4.86
C THR A 333 24.52 -0.33 -4.99
N SER A 334 23.71 -1.11 -5.71
CA SER A 334 23.92 -2.53 -5.91
C SER A 334 23.35 -3.03 -7.23
N HIS A 335 23.85 -4.19 -7.70
CA HIS A 335 23.28 -4.88 -8.86
C HIS A 335 21.81 -5.28 -8.68
N ILE A 336 21.40 -5.57 -7.44
CA ILE A 336 20.00 -5.91 -7.12
C ILE A 336 19.12 -4.69 -7.33
N GLU A 337 19.50 -3.54 -6.76
CA GLU A 337 18.77 -2.28 -6.94
C GLU A 337 18.63 -1.92 -8.43
N LYS A 338 19.73 -2.01 -9.18
CA LYS A 338 19.74 -1.79 -10.63
C LYS A 338 18.78 -2.72 -11.38
N SER A 339 18.79 -4.01 -11.05
CA SER A 339 17.88 -4.99 -11.65
C SER A 339 16.42 -4.69 -11.35
N VAL A 340 16.08 -4.20 -10.15
CA VAL A 340 14.70 -3.84 -9.80
C VAL A 340 14.22 -2.60 -10.57
N TYR A 341 15.09 -1.61 -10.82
CA TYR A 341 14.76 -0.50 -11.74
C TYR A 341 14.51 -1.02 -13.17
N GLU A 342 15.41 -1.83 -13.72
CA GLU A 342 15.27 -2.39 -15.07
C GLU A 342 13.98 -3.21 -15.24
N ASP A 343 13.61 -3.94 -14.20
CA ASP A 343 12.43 -4.79 -14.11
C ASP A 343 11.12 -4.00 -14.10
N SER A 344 11.10 -2.84 -13.47
CA SER A 344 9.91 -1.98 -13.31
C SER A 344 9.81 -0.85 -14.34
N MET A 345 10.80 -0.75 -15.23
CA MET A 345 10.87 0.27 -16.26
C MET A 345 9.79 0.06 -17.34
N VAL A 346 9.01 1.11 -17.59
CA VAL A 346 8.05 1.21 -18.68
C VAL A 346 8.80 1.08 -20.01
N LYS A 347 8.47 0.03 -20.77
CA LYS A 347 9.13 -0.26 -22.05
C LYS A 347 8.44 0.41 -23.24
N SER A 348 7.21 0.87 -23.06
CA SER A 348 6.42 1.54 -24.10
C SER A 348 5.31 2.37 -23.49
N HIS A 349 4.98 3.50 -24.11
CA HIS A 349 3.82 4.32 -23.78
C HIS A 349 2.51 3.51 -23.85
N SER A 350 1.53 3.91 -23.05
CA SER A 350 0.19 3.33 -23.10
C SER A 350 -0.45 3.56 -24.48
N LYS A 351 -0.91 2.48 -25.10
CA LYS A 351 -1.70 2.55 -26.36
C LYS A 351 -3.17 2.83 -26.12
N SER A 352 -3.60 2.77 -24.87
CA SER A 352 -4.99 2.95 -24.45
C SER A 352 -5.14 4.21 -23.62
N SER A 353 -6.28 4.88 -23.73
CA SER A 353 -6.60 5.98 -22.83
C SER A 353 -6.64 5.52 -21.36
N PRO A 354 -6.39 6.44 -20.41
CA PRO A 354 -6.64 6.17 -18.99
C PRO A 354 -8.07 5.70 -18.77
N CYS A 355 -8.30 4.92 -17.70
CA CYS A 355 -9.66 4.52 -17.36
C CYS A 355 -10.56 5.74 -17.11
N PHE A 356 -11.87 5.57 -17.21
CA PHE A 356 -12.81 6.63 -16.88
C PHE A 356 -12.94 6.76 -15.35
N LEU A 357 -12.64 7.95 -14.81
CA LEU A 357 -12.96 8.28 -13.42
C LEU A 357 -14.39 8.86 -13.37
N PRO A 358 -15.37 8.16 -12.78
CA PRO A 358 -16.71 8.70 -12.65
C PRO A 358 -16.74 9.95 -11.76
N THR A 359 -17.73 10.82 -12.00
CA THR A 359 -18.01 11.95 -11.11
C THR A 359 -18.26 11.46 -9.69
N ARG A 360 -17.77 12.22 -8.70
CA ARG A 360 -17.97 11.90 -7.29
C ARG A 360 -19.47 11.80 -6.96
N ASP A 361 -19.87 10.65 -6.41
CA ASP A 361 -21.21 10.38 -5.93
C ASP A 361 -21.14 10.12 -4.42
N GLU A 362 -21.51 11.12 -3.62
CA GLU A 362 -21.45 11.04 -2.15
C GLU A 362 -22.40 9.98 -1.60
N ASN A 363 -23.62 9.86 -2.15
CA ASN A 363 -24.61 8.89 -1.71
C ASN A 363 -24.11 7.46 -1.93
N ARG A 364 -23.48 7.18 -3.08
CA ARG A 364 -22.90 5.86 -3.36
C ARG A 364 -21.74 5.53 -2.42
N ILE A 365 -20.88 6.50 -2.12
CA ILE A 365 -19.76 6.33 -1.18
C ILE A 365 -20.29 6.03 0.22
N GLU A 366 -21.23 6.84 0.71
CA GLU A 366 -21.83 6.68 2.04
C GLU A 366 -22.57 5.35 2.17
N THR A 367 -23.36 4.98 1.16
CA THR A 367 -24.08 3.70 1.12
C THR A 367 -23.10 2.51 1.18
N SER A 368 -22.02 2.55 0.40
CA SER A 368 -21.00 1.51 0.42
C SER A 368 -20.29 1.43 1.78
N MET A 369 -19.96 2.57 2.38
CA MET A 369 -19.36 2.63 3.71
C MET A 369 -20.30 2.05 4.78
N GLN A 370 -21.58 2.41 4.73
CA GLN A 370 -22.59 1.91 5.66
C GLN A 370 -22.77 0.39 5.52
N GLN A 371 -22.89 -0.12 4.29
CA GLN A 371 -22.95 -1.55 4.01
C GLN A 371 -21.75 -2.30 4.59
N HIS A 372 -20.54 -1.75 4.46
CA HIS A 372 -19.34 -2.35 5.04
C HIS A 372 -19.40 -2.41 6.57
N LEU A 373 -19.96 -1.37 7.23
CA LEU A 373 -20.15 -1.35 8.68
C LEU A 373 -21.20 -2.36 9.15
N ASP A 374 -22.31 -2.48 8.41
CA ASP A 374 -23.40 -3.39 8.75
C ASP A 374 -22.96 -4.85 8.65
N ILE A 375 -22.23 -5.23 7.60
CA ILE A 375 -21.65 -6.59 7.46
C ILE A 375 -20.72 -6.90 8.63
N LYS A 376 -19.82 -5.95 8.98
CA LYS A 376 -18.90 -6.12 10.12
C LYS A 376 -19.65 -6.28 11.45
N ARG A 377 -20.76 -5.57 11.63
CA ARG A 377 -21.62 -5.70 12.82
C ARG A 377 -22.29 -7.06 12.88
N MET A 378 -22.88 -7.53 11.78
CA MET A 378 -23.50 -8.87 11.70
C MET A 378 -22.52 -9.98 12.07
N ILE A 379 -21.28 -9.91 11.57
CA ILE A 379 -20.24 -10.91 11.90
C ILE A 379 -19.87 -10.83 13.39
N ALA A 380 -19.71 -9.63 13.94
CA ALA A 380 -19.42 -9.46 15.35
C ALA A 380 -20.53 -10.05 16.25
N GLU A 381 -21.80 -9.88 15.88
CA GLU A 381 -22.94 -10.48 16.58
C GLU A 381 -22.94 -12.00 16.47
N ALA A 382 -22.65 -12.55 15.28
CA ALA A 382 -22.54 -13.99 15.05
C ALA A 382 -21.42 -14.63 15.88
N GLU A 383 -20.25 -13.98 15.95
CA GLU A 383 -19.12 -14.38 16.80
C GLU A 383 -19.46 -14.39 18.29
N ASP A 384 -20.26 -13.41 18.73
CA ASP A 384 -20.67 -13.27 20.12
C ASP A 384 -21.70 -14.35 20.51
N ARG A 385 -22.57 -14.75 19.58
CA ARG A 385 -23.55 -15.85 19.75
C ARG A 385 -22.97 -17.25 19.53
N GLY A 386 -21.80 -17.36 18.90
CA GLY A 386 -21.21 -18.65 18.52
C GLY A 386 -21.97 -19.38 17.40
N LEU A 387 -22.80 -18.66 16.64
CA LEU A 387 -23.65 -19.20 15.58
C LEU A 387 -23.53 -18.29 14.36
N PHE A 388 -23.20 -18.88 13.22
CA PHE A 388 -23.28 -18.22 11.92
C PHE A 388 -24.41 -18.88 11.12
N SER A 389 -25.66 -18.45 11.32
CA SER A 389 -26.75 -18.83 10.43
C SER A 389 -26.76 -17.86 9.25
N GLN A 390 -26.45 -18.34 8.05
CA GLN A 390 -26.76 -17.60 6.84
C GLN A 390 -28.28 -17.66 6.67
N ASN A 391 -28.94 -16.50 6.64
CA ASN A 391 -30.25 -16.37 6.00
C ASN A 391 -30.03 -16.00 4.55
#